data_AF-A0A5E6NLM1-F1
#
_entry.id   AF-A0A5E6NLM1-F1
#
_cell.length_a   1.000
_cell.length_b   1.000
_cell.length_c   1.000
_cell.angle_alpha   90.00
_cell.angle_beta   90.00
_cell.angle_gamma   90.00
#
_symmetry.space_group_name_H-M   'P 1'
#
loop_
_entity.id
_entity.type
_entity.pdbx_description
1 polymer ?
#
loop_
_entity_poly.entity_id
_entity_poly.type
_entity_poly.pdbx_seq_one_letter_code
_entity_poly.pdbx_strand_id
1 'polypeptide(L)'
;MVQVCAENTRLIRRARGYAPTALPFPNGFEEYQGLLAVGAELKNTFCLFTRTNAIVSQHIGDLKTLESYQDFMRNIALYQRLYMTNIQRLACDLHPDYLSSKYADNYAQTNNIKLSTVQHHHAHIAACLFEHGKAIDSEKVLGVVWDGIGLGADNSLWGGEFLLVDYLSFNRLAHFEYTPLLGGDKAQSEPWRMAYMYLKQHKIAADTCFSGKPTAEFDALLKSNLPLNYTSSVGRLFDAVAYLLGICTEKISYEAQAAIELENMANECLTTKRQTVTNLNLKKQKITLILILKNCGLRF
;
A
#
# COMPACT_ATOMS: atom_id res chain seq x y z
N MET A 1 1.87 -7.47 -16.13
CA MET A 1 0.97 -8.43 -15.45
C MET A 1 -0.37 -7.76 -15.32
N VAL A 2 -1.43 -8.43 -15.76
CA VAL A 2 -2.81 -7.96 -15.70
C VAL A 2 -3.66 -9.02 -14.99
N GLN A 3 -4.68 -8.60 -14.27
CA GLN A 3 -5.67 -9.47 -13.62
C GLN A 3 -7.06 -8.92 -13.90
N VAL A 4 -8.07 -9.78 -13.96
CA VAL A 4 -9.48 -9.33 -14.02
C VAL A 4 -10.01 -9.20 -12.61
N CYS A 5 -10.54 -8.03 -12.26
CA CYS A 5 -11.20 -7.77 -10.98
C CYS A 5 -12.50 -6.99 -11.25
N ALA A 6 -13.61 -7.47 -10.69
CA ALA A 6 -14.96 -6.95 -10.92
C ALA A 6 -15.22 -6.72 -12.42
N GLU A 7 -15.02 -7.79 -13.23
CA GLU A 7 -15.23 -7.82 -14.69
C GLU A 7 -14.33 -6.88 -15.51
N ASN A 8 -13.40 -6.17 -14.88
CA ASN A 8 -12.52 -5.23 -15.54
C ASN A 8 -11.07 -5.68 -15.47
N THR A 9 -10.32 -5.50 -16.56
CA THR A 9 -8.87 -5.72 -16.57
C THR A 9 -8.16 -4.65 -15.75
N ARG A 10 -7.36 -5.07 -14.79
CA ARG A 10 -6.52 -4.24 -13.92
C ARG A 10 -5.06 -4.56 -14.14
N LEU A 11 -4.24 -3.53 -14.33
CA LEU A 11 -2.80 -3.67 -14.51
C LEU A 11 -2.13 -3.75 -13.13
N ILE A 12 -1.42 -4.83 -12.86
CA ILE A 12 -0.66 -5.01 -11.60
C ILE A 12 0.82 -4.66 -11.80
N ARG A 13 1.36 -4.97 -12.99
CA ARG A 13 2.76 -4.67 -13.33
C ARG A 13 2.84 -4.04 -14.72
N ARG A 14 3.09 -2.73 -14.77
CA ARG A 14 3.37 -1.97 -16.00
C ARG A 14 4.82 -2.20 -16.44
N ALA A 15 5.03 -2.98 -17.50
CA ALA A 15 6.36 -3.28 -18.03
C ALA A 15 6.27 -3.56 -19.54
N ARG A 16 6.85 -4.66 -20.03
CA ARG A 16 6.80 -5.07 -21.45
C ARG A 16 5.38 -4.99 -22.02
N GLY A 17 5.24 -4.36 -23.19
CA GLY A 17 3.97 -4.18 -23.90
C GLY A 17 3.14 -2.95 -23.46
N TYR A 18 3.51 -2.30 -22.36
CA TYR A 18 2.83 -1.09 -21.84
C TYR A 18 3.78 0.07 -21.60
N ALA A 19 4.96 -0.17 -21.03
CA ALA A 19 5.99 0.84 -20.92
C ALA A 19 6.84 0.87 -22.20
N PRO A 20 7.23 2.04 -22.71
CA PRO A 20 7.01 3.38 -22.15
C PRO A 20 5.86 4.14 -22.86
N THR A 21 4.70 3.51 -23.08
CA THR A 21 3.55 4.20 -23.68
C THR A 21 3.18 5.41 -22.83
N ALA A 22 3.01 6.55 -23.50
CA ALA A 22 2.70 7.81 -22.87
C ALA A 22 1.26 7.82 -22.32
N LEU A 23 1.07 8.45 -21.16
CA LEU A 23 -0.25 8.77 -20.62
C LEU A 23 -0.57 10.22 -20.97
N PRO A 24 -1.72 10.49 -21.64
CA PRO A 24 -2.12 11.84 -21.97
C PRO A 24 -2.37 12.64 -20.69
N PHE A 25 -2.08 13.94 -20.73
CA PHE A 25 -2.40 14.82 -19.62
C PHE A 25 -3.92 15.04 -19.51
N PRO A 26 -4.49 14.91 -18.31
CA PRO A 26 -5.76 15.56 -18.01
C PRO A 26 -5.63 17.08 -18.15
N ASN A 27 -6.75 17.77 -18.38
CA ASN A 27 -6.75 19.23 -18.49
C ASN A 27 -6.09 19.90 -17.27
N GLY A 28 -5.16 20.83 -17.53
CA GLY A 28 -4.48 21.62 -16.51
C GLY A 28 -3.13 21.06 -16.05
N PHE A 29 -2.64 19.95 -16.65
CA PHE A 29 -1.33 19.38 -16.34
C PHE A 29 -0.23 19.78 -17.34
N GLU A 30 -0.56 20.51 -18.41
CA GLU A 30 0.35 20.87 -19.50
C GLU A 30 1.52 21.77 -19.07
N GLU A 31 1.35 22.53 -17.98
CA GLU A 31 2.37 23.45 -17.46
C GLU A 31 3.45 22.77 -16.58
N TYR A 32 3.26 21.50 -16.24
CA TYR A 32 4.13 20.76 -15.30
C TYR A 32 5.25 19.96 -15.98
N GLN A 33 5.66 20.37 -17.19
CA GLN A 33 6.81 19.79 -17.88
C GLN A 33 8.06 19.76 -16.97
N GLY A 34 8.83 18.69 -17.06
CA GLY A 34 10.07 18.52 -16.29
C GLY A 34 9.84 18.11 -14.84
N LEU A 35 8.62 17.71 -14.45
CA LEU A 35 8.39 17.03 -13.18
C LEU A 35 8.90 15.58 -13.26
N LEU A 36 9.80 15.21 -12.37
CA LEU A 36 10.15 13.82 -12.08
C LEU A 36 9.54 13.41 -10.74
N ALA A 37 8.63 12.45 -10.77
CA ALA A 37 8.13 11.76 -9.58
C ALA A 37 8.88 10.42 -9.43
N VAL A 38 9.58 10.22 -8.31
CA VAL A 38 10.47 9.04 -8.13
C VAL A 38 9.77 7.79 -7.60
N GLY A 39 8.52 7.93 -7.14
CA GLY A 39 7.68 6.83 -6.65
C GLY A 39 8.10 6.27 -5.28
N ALA A 40 7.41 5.20 -4.88
CA ALA A 40 7.66 4.46 -3.63
C ALA A 40 8.89 3.54 -3.74
N GLU A 41 9.30 2.91 -2.64
CA GLU A 41 10.46 2.01 -2.62
C GLU A 41 10.18 0.62 -3.21
N LEU A 42 9.02 0.03 -2.88
CA LEU A 42 8.63 -1.29 -3.33
C LEU A 42 7.83 -1.22 -4.64
N LYS A 43 8.04 -2.19 -5.53
CA LYS A 43 7.43 -2.25 -6.87
C LYS A 43 7.60 -0.94 -7.66
N ASN A 44 8.75 -0.28 -7.48
CA ASN A 44 9.00 1.07 -7.92
C ASN A 44 8.77 1.26 -9.44
N THR A 45 8.21 2.43 -9.74
CA THR A 45 8.24 3.08 -11.04
C THR A 45 8.46 4.57 -10.80
N PHE A 46 9.16 5.25 -11.70
CA PHE A 46 9.20 6.70 -11.72
C PHE A 46 8.32 7.24 -12.87
N CYS A 47 7.95 8.50 -12.79
CA CYS A 47 7.18 9.18 -13.82
C CYS A 47 7.84 10.49 -14.22
N LEU A 48 8.04 10.69 -15.52
CA LEU A 48 8.61 11.91 -16.10
C LEU A 48 7.54 12.65 -16.92
N PHE A 49 7.27 13.90 -16.55
CA PHE A 49 6.36 14.77 -17.29
C PHE A 49 7.14 15.42 -18.43
N THR A 50 6.78 15.05 -19.65
CA THR A 50 7.31 15.66 -20.88
C THR A 50 6.48 16.90 -21.23
N ARG A 51 6.74 17.52 -22.37
CA ARG A 51 5.96 18.68 -22.85
C ARG A 51 4.47 18.34 -23.06
N THR A 52 4.15 17.10 -23.42
CA THR A 52 2.78 16.75 -23.87
C THR A 52 2.15 15.60 -23.09
N ASN A 53 2.94 14.79 -22.38
CA ASN A 53 2.45 13.59 -21.73
C ASN A 53 3.24 13.23 -20.47
N ALA A 54 2.65 12.40 -19.61
CA ALA A 54 3.33 11.72 -18.52
C ALA A 54 3.89 10.36 -19.01
N ILE A 55 5.16 10.11 -18.75
CA ILE A 55 5.81 8.83 -19.08
C ILE A 55 6.14 8.09 -17.78
N VAL A 56 5.39 7.03 -17.51
CA VAL A 56 5.68 6.11 -16.40
C VAL A 56 6.67 5.06 -16.87
N SER A 57 7.75 4.86 -16.10
CA SER A 57 8.77 3.87 -16.39
C SER A 57 8.23 2.45 -16.41
N GLN A 58 9.03 1.51 -16.92
CA GLN A 58 8.81 0.11 -16.61
C GLN A 58 8.93 -0.12 -15.10
N HIS A 59 8.29 -1.19 -14.62
CA HIS A 59 8.49 -1.71 -13.28
C HIS A 59 9.98 -2.02 -13.04
N ILE A 60 10.55 -1.36 -12.04
CA ILE A 60 11.94 -1.54 -11.64
C ILE A 60 12.06 -2.63 -10.58
N GLY A 61 11.16 -2.64 -9.59
CA GLY A 61 11.13 -3.66 -8.53
C GLY A 61 11.36 -3.08 -7.15
N ASP A 62 12.04 -3.83 -6.28
CA ASP A 62 12.41 -3.39 -4.93
C ASP A 62 13.75 -2.66 -4.97
N LEU A 63 13.73 -1.35 -4.70
CA LEU A 63 14.92 -0.52 -4.72
C LEU A 63 15.95 -0.87 -3.63
N LYS A 64 15.62 -1.70 -2.64
CA LYS A 64 16.59 -2.19 -1.64
C LYS A 64 17.68 -3.08 -2.23
N THR A 65 17.44 -3.66 -3.41
CA THR A 65 18.47 -4.42 -4.14
C THR A 65 19.37 -3.47 -4.92
N LEU A 66 20.69 -3.72 -4.89
CA LEU A 66 21.67 -2.86 -5.56
C LEU A 66 21.40 -2.80 -7.07
N GLU A 67 21.05 -3.94 -7.67
CA GLU A 67 20.73 -4.08 -9.08
C GLU A 67 19.55 -3.18 -9.46
N SER A 68 18.43 -3.25 -8.71
CA SER A 68 17.24 -2.43 -8.98
C SER A 68 17.50 -0.95 -8.77
N TYR A 69 18.29 -0.57 -7.74
CA TYR A 69 18.63 0.83 -7.50
C TYR A 69 19.52 1.40 -8.61
N GLN A 70 20.49 0.64 -9.10
CA GLN A 70 21.29 1.05 -10.24
C GLN A 70 20.47 1.13 -11.52
N ASP A 71 19.56 0.18 -11.76
CA ASP A 71 18.62 0.23 -12.89
C ASP A 71 17.72 1.47 -12.80
N PHE A 72 17.20 1.80 -11.64
CA PHE A 72 16.43 3.02 -11.40
C PHE A 72 17.19 4.27 -11.84
N MET A 73 18.41 4.47 -11.35
CA MET A 73 19.23 5.65 -11.70
C MET A 73 19.57 5.70 -13.20
N ARG A 74 19.96 4.56 -13.79
CA ARG A 74 20.27 4.47 -15.22
C ARG A 74 19.05 4.81 -16.07
N ASN A 75 17.87 4.33 -15.68
CA ASN A 75 16.64 4.55 -16.44
C ASN A 75 16.15 6.00 -16.34
N ILE A 76 16.29 6.67 -15.20
CA ILE A 76 15.99 8.11 -15.10
C ILE A 76 16.83 8.90 -16.11
N ALA A 77 18.15 8.69 -16.10
CA ALA A 77 19.06 9.36 -17.04
C ALA A 77 18.77 9.00 -18.51
N LEU A 78 18.38 7.76 -18.78
CA LEU A 78 17.94 7.33 -20.10
C LEU A 78 16.68 8.06 -20.55
N TYR A 79 15.65 8.14 -19.71
CA TYR A 79 14.36 8.75 -20.05
C TYR A 79 14.50 10.27 -20.26
N GLN A 80 15.31 10.96 -19.47
CA GLN A 80 15.63 12.38 -19.71
C GLN A 80 16.19 12.61 -21.12
N ARG A 81 17.12 11.75 -21.56
CA ARG A 81 17.72 11.82 -22.91
C ARG A 81 16.72 11.45 -24.00
N LEU A 82 16.00 10.34 -23.84
CA LEU A 82 15.03 9.86 -24.84
C LEU A 82 13.92 10.86 -25.11
N TYR A 83 13.40 11.50 -24.05
CA TYR A 83 12.30 12.46 -24.15
C TYR A 83 12.76 13.91 -24.15
N MET A 84 14.07 14.17 -24.27
CA MET A 84 14.68 15.50 -24.31
C MET A 84 14.11 16.43 -23.21
N THR A 85 13.95 15.89 -22.01
CA THR A 85 13.27 16.58 -20.90
C THR A 85 14.24 16.78 -19.75
N ASN A 86 14.48 18.05 -19.44
CA ASN A 86 15.24 18.45 -18.25
C ASN A 86 14.33 18.43 -17.02
N ILE A 87 14.85 17.92 -15.92
CA ILE A 87 14.11 17.90 -14.65
C ILE A 87 14.16 19.31 -14.06
N GLN A 88 12.98 19.85 -13.77
CA GLN A 88 12.77 21.18 -13.20
C GLN A 88 12.07 21.12 -11.84
N ARG A 89 11.38 20.01 -11.55
CA ARG A 89 10.60 19.78 -10.34
C ARG A 89 10.77 18.32 -9.93
N LEU A 90 10.80 18.07 -8.62
CA LEU A 90 10.88 16.71 -8.08
C LEU A 90 9.72 16.44 -7.14
N ALA A 91 9.21 15.22 -7.18
CA ALA A 91 8.26 14.69 -6.20
C ALA A 91 8.72 13.34 -5.67
N CYS A 92 8.68 13.16 -4.35
CA CYS A 92 8.96 11.87 -3.70
C CYS A 92 7.88 11.52 -2.68
N ASP A 93 7.91 10.28 -2.21
CA ASP A 93 7.06 9.84 -1.11
C ASP A 93 7.38 10.65 0.17
N LEU A 94 6.39 10.77 1.05
CA LEU A 94 6.55 11.35 2.38
C LEU A 94 7.59 10.58 3.23
N HIS A 95 7.79 9.29 2.98
CA HIS A 95 8.75 8.48 3.70
C HIS A 95 10.20 8.94 3.43
N PRO A 96 10.92 9.49 4.42
CA PRO A 96 12.26 10.06 4.19
C PRO A 96 13.33 8.98 3.96
N ASP A 97 13.15 7.79 4.55
CA ASP A 97 14.16 6.74 4.45
C ASP A 97 14.15 5.92 3.18
N TYR A 98 13.12 6.05 2.33
CA TYR A 98 13.07 5.34 1.05
C TYR A 98 14.26 5.72 0.18
N LEU A 99 14.85 4.73 -0.49
CA LEU A 99 15.95 4.96 -1.42
C LEU A 99 15.55 5.88 -2.58
N SER A 100 14.28 5.84 -3.02
CA SER A 100 13.74 6.80 -3.98
C SER A 100 13.71 8.22 -3.43
N SER A 101 13.25 8.42 -2.19
CA SER A 101 13.21 9.73 -1.51
C SER A 101 14.62 10.29 -1.29
N LYS A 102 15.57 9.46 -0.83
CA LYS A 102 16.98 9.84 -0.67
C LYS A 102 17.63 10.23 -1.99
N TYR A 103 17.32 9.50 -3.08
CA TYR A 103 17.75 9.89 -4.42
C TYR A 103 17.20 11.27 -4.81
N ALA A 104 15.89 11.50 -4.61
CA ALA A 104 15.26 12.76 -4.98
C ALA A 104 15.82 13.94 -4.17
N ASP A 105 16.07 13.76 -2.87
CA ASP A 105 16.69 14.77 -2.01
C ASP A 105 18.12 15.10 -2.46
N ASN A 106 18.95 14.09 -2.73
CA ASN A 106 20.30 14.30 -3.24
C ASN A 106 20.31 15.02 -4.61
N TYR A 107 19.41 14.61 -5.52
CA TYR A 107 19.26 15.26 -6.83
C TYR A 107 18.82 16.71 -6.69
N ALA A 108 17.84 16.97 -5.82
CA ALA A 108 17.31 18.30 -5.53
C ALA A 108 18.41 19.24 -5.03
N GLN A 109 19.22 18.79 -4.06
CA GLN A 109 20.33 19.56 -3.50
C GLN A 109 21.42 19.81 -4.55
N THR A 110 21.83 18.78 -5.29
CA THR A 110 22.91 18.87 -6.29
C THR A 110 22.55 19.83 -7.44
N ASN A 111 21.27 19.89 -7.82
CA ASN A 111 20.82 20.66 -8.98
C ASN A 111 20.04 21.93 -8.59
N ASN A 112 19.93 22.24 -7.30
CA ASN A 112 19.13 23.36 -6.76
C ASN A 112 17.68 23.35 -7.27
N ILE A 113 17.03 22.19 -7.20
CA ILE A 113 15.64 21.97 -7.65
C ILE A 113 14.73 21.81 -6.43
N LYS A 114 13.51 22.36 -6.52
CA LYS A 114 12.50 22.18 -5.47
C LYS A 114 12.02 20.71 -5.42
N LEU A 115 12.15 20.10 -4.25
CA LEU A 115 11.57 18.80 -3.92
C LEU A 115 10.22 18.99 -3.23
N SER A 116 9.21 18.23 -3.66
CA SER A 116 7.89 18.17 -3.03
C SER A 116 7.65 16.76 -2.46
N THR A 117 7.30 16.67 -1.20
CA THR A 117 6.90 15.40 -0.59
C THR A 117 5.40 15.17 -0.78
N VAL A 118 5.01 13.95 -1.13
CA VAL A 118 3.62 13.57 -1.37
C VAL A 118 3.27 12.36 -0.51
N GLN A 119 2.12 12.43 0.17
CA GLN A 119 1.69 11.34 1.03
C GLN A 119 1.29 10.11 0.20
N HIS A 120 1.70 8.91 0.65
CA HIS A 120 1.56 7.66 -0.09
C HIS A 120 0.13 7.33 -0.56
N HIS A 121 -0.84 7.46 0.35
CA HIS A 121 -2.25 7.14 0.07
C HIS A 121 -2.93 8.23 -0.77
N HIS A 122 -2.51 9.49 -0.60
CA HIS A 122 -2.90 10.59 -1.49
C HIS A 122 -2.41 10.32 -2.92
N ALA A 123 -1.17 9.86 -3.09
CA ALA A 123 -0.62 9.50 -4.39
C ALA A 123 -1.39 8.36 -5.07
N HIS A 124 -1.81 7.32 -4.31
CA HIS A 124 -2.67 6.24 -4.85
C HIS A 124 -3.99 6.77 -5.43
N ILE A 125 -4.69 7.66 -4.71
CA ILE A 125 -5.95 8.25 -5.20
C ILE A 125 -5.69 9.19 -6.37
N ALA A 126 -4.66 10.03 -6.29
CA ALA A 126 -4.29 10.97 -7.35
C ALA A 126 -3.95 10.24 -8.66
N ALA A 127 -3.26 9.10 -8.60
CA ALA A 127 -3.00 8.26 -9.76
C ALA A 127 -4.30 7.75 -10.41
N CYS A 128 -5.28 7.33 -9.59
CA CYS A 128 -6.59 6.91 -10.08
C CYS A 128 -7.35 8.06 -10.76
N LEU A 129 -7.34 9.26 -10.17
CA LEU A 129 -7.94 10.46 -10.77
C LEU A 129 -7.30 10.79 -12.13
N PHE A 130 -5.97 10.70 -12.19
CA PHE A 130 -5.21 10.99 -13.40
C PHE A 130 -5.52 9.98 -14.51
N GLU A 131 -5.56 8.69 -14.19
CA GLU A 131 -5.92 7.63 -15.15
C GLU A 131 -7.34 7.83 -15.73
N HIS A 132 -8.27 8.36 -14.93
CA HIS A 132 -9.65 8.65 -15.35
C HIS A 132 -9.81 10.03 -16.02
N GLY A 133 -8.70 10.73 -16.33
CA GLY A 133 -8.73 12.00 -17.06
C GLY A 133 -9.38 13.14 -16.29
N LYS A 134 -9.40 13.09 -14.95
CA LYS A 134 -9.94 14.18 -14.12
C LYS A 134 -9.04 15.41 -14.22
N ALA A 135 -9.63 16.55 -14.59
CA ALA A 135 -8.94 17.84 -14.70
C ALA A 135 -8.36 18.28 -13.34
N ILE A 136 -7.30 19.09 -13.36
CA ILE A 136 -6.58 19.51 -12.13
C ILE A 136 -7.47 20.22 -11.11
N ASP A 137 -8.51 20.90 -11.57
CA ASP A 137 -9.50 21.67 -10.80
C ASP A 137 -10.78 20.87 -10.46
N SER A 138 -10.76 19.56 -10.69
CA SER A 138 -11.89 18.69 -10.36
C SER A 138 -12.22 18.74 -8.86
N GLU A 139 -13.51 18.59 -8.55
CA GLU A 139 -13.98 18.50 -7.17
C GLU A 139 -13.34 17.33 -6.41
N LYS A 140 -13.26 17.48 -5.09
CA LYS A 140 -12.76 16.44 -4.20
C LYS A 140 -13.59 15.17 -4.29
N VAL A 141 -12.93 14.02 -4.31
CA VAL A 141 -13.55 12.70 -4.29
C VAL A 141 -13.37 12.02 -2.94
N LEU A 142 -14.28 11.11 -2.61
CA LEU A 142 -14.04 10.12 -1.57
C LEU A 142 -13.17 9.00 -2.14
N GLY A 143 -11.93 8.90 -1.67
CA GLY A 143 -11.03 7.80 -1.98
C GLY A 143 -10.93 6.80 -0.84
N VAL A 144 -10.85 5.52 -1.19
CA VAL A 144 -10.62 4.41 -0.26
C VAL A 144 -9.31 3.76 -0.64
N VAL A 145 -8.36 3.68 0.29
CA VAL A 145 -7.02 3.15 0.03
C VAL A 145 -6.66 2.12 1.08
N TRP A 146 -6.64 0.87 0.66
CA TRP A 146 -6.32 -0.28 1.49
C TRP A 146 -5.04 -0.91 0.96
N ASP A 147 -3.98 -0.81 1.74
CA ASP A 147 -2.60 -1.13 1.36
C ASP A 147 -1.91 -1.93 2.49
N GLY A 148 -0.70 -2.40 2.21
CA GLY A 148 0.24 -2.91 3.18
C GLY A 148 0.65 -1.83 4.16
N ILE A 149 1.63 -0.98 3.83
CA ILE A 149 2.13 0.05 4.74
C ILE A 149 2.54 1.28 3.92
N GLY A 150 2.07 2.45 4.32
CA GLY A 150 2.60 3.74 3.88
C GLY A 150 2.71 4.72 5.05
N LEU A 151 3.72 5.60 5.04
CA LEU A 151 3.88 6.58 6.12
C LEU A 151 2.71 7.58 6.11
N GLY A 152 2.05 7.68 7.26
CA GLY A 152 0.98 8.62 7.52
C GLY A 152 1.48 10.02 7.82
N ALA A 153 0.61 11.01 7.62
CA ALA A 153 0.92 12.40 7.98
C ALA A 153 1.03 12.63 9.51
N ASP A 154 0.55 11.68 10.30
CA ASP A 154 0.65 11.63 11.76
C ASP A 154 1.83 10.78 12.26
N ASN A 155 2.80 10.46 11.37
CA ASN A 155 3.93 9.55 11.61
C ASN A 155 3.54 8.10 11.99
N SER A 156 2.26 7.73 11.87
CA SER A 156 1.81 6.34 12.01
C SER A 156 1.84 5.62 10.67
N LEU A 157 1.72 4.29 10.67
CA LEU A 157 1.77 3.47 9.46
C LEU A 157 0.36 3.22 8.92
N TRP A 158 -0.02 3.92 7.86
CA TRP A 158 -1.33 3.82 7.24
C TRP A 158 -1.43 2.62 6.29
N GLY A 159 -2.67 2.23 5.99
CA GLY A 159 -2.99 1.17 5.03
C GLY A 159 -4.48 0.78 5.01
N GLY A 160 -5.34 1.60 5.59
CA GLY A 160 -6.77 1.32 5.73
C GLY A 160 -7.58 2.61 5.80
N GLU A 161 -7.45 3.45 4.78
CA GLU A 161 -7.81 4.87 4.86
C GLU A 161 -9.02 5.24 4.01
N PHE A 162 -9.82 6.18 4.53
CA PHE A 162 -10.89 6.86 3.80
C PHE A 162 -10.57 8.35 3.75
N LEU A 163 -10.29 8.87 2.57
CA LEU A 163 -9.76 10.21 2.36
C LEU A 163 -10.71 11.03 1.46
N LEU A 164 -10.89 12.32 1.77
CA LEU A 164 -11.50 13.29 0.85
C LEU A 164 -10.37 14.03 0.12
N VAL A 165 -10.27 13.87 -1.20
CA VAL A 165 -9.03 14.14 -1.96
C VAL A 165 -9.29 14.89 -3.26
N ASP A 166 -8.46 15.89 -3.53
CA ASP A 166 -8.16 16.40 -4.89
C ASP A 166 -6.66 16.24 -5.18
N TYR A 167 -6.15 16.76 -6.30
CA TYR A 167 -4.73 16.67 -6.62
C TYR A 167 -3.81 17.47 -5.68
N LEU A 168 -4.33 18.48 -4.98
CA LEU A 168 -3.54 19.42 -4.20
C LEU A 168 -3.58 19.13 -2.70
N SER A 169 -4.62 18.44 -2.23
CA SER A 169 -4.90 18.25 -0.82
C SER A 169 -5.68 16.97 -0.55
N PHE A 170 -5.51 16.45 0.67
CA PHE A 170 -6.33 15.37 1.20
C PHE A 170 -6.77 15.70 2.63
N ASN A 171 -7.93 15.17 3.03
CA ASN A 171 -8.40 15.16 4.40
C ASN A 171 -8.76 13.73 4.80
N ARG A 172 -8.24 13.24 5.92
CA ARG A 172 -8.51 11.89 6.41
C ARG A 172 -9.85 11.88 7.17
N LEU A 173 -10.85 11.21 6.61
CA LEU A 173 -12.21 11.18 7.17
C LEU A 173 -12.40 10.01 8.16
N ALA A 174 -11.85 8.85 7.83
CA ALA A 174 -11.93 7.66 8.65
C ALA A 174 -10.75 6.72 8.36
N HIS A 175 -10.49 5.80 9.28
CA HIS A 175 -9.48 4.77 9.13
C HIS A 175 -9.81 3.55 10.01
N PHE A 176 -9.16 2.43 9.72
CA PHE A 176 -9.19 1.27 10.61
C PHE A 176 -8.49 1.57 11.93
N GLU A 177 -8.97 0.96 13.01
CA GLU A 177 -8.41 1.14 14.35
C GLU A 177 -6.89 0.87 14.34
N TYR A 178 -6.14 1.73 15.04
CA TYR A 178 -4.70 1.54 15.16
C TYR A 178 -4.39 0.33 16.04
N THR A 179 -3.52 -0.54 15.54
CA THR A 179 -3.00 -1.71 16.26
C THR A 179 -1.48 -1.63 16.35
N PRO A 180 -0.88 -1.96 17.51
CA PRO A 180 0.58 -1.95 17.64
C PRO A 180 1.24 -2.90 16.64
N LEU A 181 2.25 -2.41 15.93
CA LEU A 181 3.02 -3.17 14.95
C LEU A 181 4.32 -3.66 15.61
N LEU A 182 4.25 -4.80 16.30
CA LEU A 182 5.40 -5.34 17.03
C LEU A 182 6.31 -6.20 16.15
N GLY A 183 7.60 -5.88 16.14
CA GLY A 183 8.63 -6.61 15.39
C GLY A 183 9.10 -5.94 14.10
N GLY A 184 8.70 -4.69 13.83
CA GLY A 184 9.14 -3.93 12.66
C GLY A 184 8.87 -4.69 11.35
N ASP A 185 9.88 -4.84 10.51
CA ASP A 185 9.78 -5.58 9.24
C ASP A 185 9.34 -7.04 9.40
N LYS A 186 9.57 -7.67 10.57
CA LYS A 186 9.06 -9.03 10.82
C LYS A 186 7.54 -9.07 10.89
N ALA A 187 6.87 -7.99 11.29
CA ALA A 187 5.41 -7.93 11.31
C ALA A 187 4.80 -7.97 9.89
N GLN A 188 5.59 -7.66 8.86
CA GLN A 188 5.17 -7.81 7.47
C GLN A 188 5.35 -9.22 6.94
N SER A 189 6.24 -10.02 7.55
CA SER A 189 6.57 -11.37 7.06
C SER A 189 6.12 -12.52 7.95
N GLU A 190 5.73 -12.25 9.19
CA GLU A 190 5.26 -13.23 10.16
C GLU A 190 3.81 -12.91 10.59
N PRO A 191 2.79 -13.43 9.89
CA PRO A 191 1.38 -13.08 10.09
C PRO A 191 0.88 -13.24 11.53
N TRP A 192 1.43 -14.20 12.27
CA TRP A 192 1.10 -14.48 13.67
C TRP A 192 1.23 -13.24 14.58
N ARG A 193 2.16 -12.33 14.26
CA ARG A 193 2.42 -11.11 15.06
C ARG A 193 1.19 -10.21 15.08
N MET A 194 0.59 -9.99 13.91
CA MET A 194 -0.61 -9.17 13.81
C MET A 194 -1.82 -9.85 14.42
N ALA A 195 -1.99 -11.16 14.18
CA ALA A 195 -3.04 -11.95 14.80
C ALA A 195 -3.01 -11.84 16.33
N TYR A 196 -1.82 -12.02 16.93
CA TYR A 196 -1.63 -11.87 18.36
C TYR A 196 -2.05 -10.48 18.86
N MET A 197 -1.62 -9.44 18.15
CA MET A 197 -1.90 -8.06 18.55
C MET A 197 -3.38 -7.72 18.49
N TYR A 198 -4.09 -8.10 17.42
CA TYR A 198 -5.54 -7.90 17.32
C TYR A 198 -6.30 -8.63 18.44
N LEU A 199 -5.95 -9.90 18.70
CA LEU A 199 -6.62 -10.65 19.76
C LEU A 199 -6.37 -10.06 21.15
N LYS A 200 -5.15 -9.60 21.45
CA LYS A 200 -4.83 -8.93 22.71
C LYS A 200 -5.56 -7.60 22.86
N GLN A 201 -5.57 -6.77 21.84
CA GLN A 201 -6.26 -5.48 21.84
C GLN A 201 -7.76 -5.63 22.12
N HIS A 202 -8.39 -6.65 21.54
CA HIS A 202 -9.81 -6.95 21.74
C HIS A 202 -10.10 -7.93 22.89
N LYS A 203 -9.10 -8.33 23.67
CA LYS A 203 -9.22 -9.25 24.82
C LYS A 203 -9.90 -10.58 24.48
N ILE A 204 -9.57 -11.14 23.30
CA ILE A 204 -10.07 -12.42 22.83
C ILE A 204 -9.06 -13.51 23.25
N ALA A 205 -9.52 -14.55 23.93
CA ALA A 205 -8.68 -15.67 24.36
C ALA A 205 -8.33 -16.59 23.17
N ALA A 206 -7.05 -16.96 23.03
CA ALA A 206 -6.57 -17.83 21.94
C ALA A 206 -5.23 -18.49 22.31
N ASP A 207 -5.19 -19.11 23.49
CA ASP A 207 -3.93 -19.48 24.14
C ASP A 207 -3.14 -20.59 23.41
N THR A 208 -3.80 -21.38 22.57
CA THR A 208 -3.17 -22.47 21.81
C THR A 208 -2.61 -22.05 20.45
N CYS A 209 -3.08 -20.93 19.89
CA CYS A 209 -2.71 -20.51 18.52
C CYS A 209 -1.26 -20.05 18.40
N PHE A 210 -0.63 -19.64 19.50
CA PHE A 210 0.70 -18.99 19.49
C PHE A 210 1.78 -19.82 20.17
N SER A 211 1.60 -21.15 20.24
CA SER A 211 2.59 -22.05 20.84
C SER A 211 3.96 -21.90 20.16
N GLY A 212 5.01 -21.75 20.97
CA GLY A 212 6.39 -21.55 20.50
C GLY A 212 6.70 -20.15 19.96
N LYS A 213 5.76 -19.19 20.04
CA LYS A 213 6.00 -17.78 19.68
C LYS A 213 6.38 -16.95 20.93
N PRO A 214 7.16 -15.86 20.80
CA PRO A 214 7.60 -15.02 21.91
C PRO A 214 6.49 -14.07 22.40
N THR A 215 5.37 -14.63 22.85
CA THR A 215 4.18 -13.88 23.29
C THR A 215 4.39 -13.19 24.64
N ALA A 216 5.19 -13.79 25.53
CA ALA A 216 5.54 -13.21 26.81
C ALA A 216 6.37 -11.92 26.65
N GLU A 217 7.30 -11.91 25.70
CA GLU A 217 8.12 -10.74 25.35
C GLU A 217 7.27 -9.63 24.73
N PHE A 218 6.29 -9.98 23.91
CA PHE A 218 5.33 -9.01 23.37
C PHE A 218 4.47 -8.41 24.49
N ASP A 219 3.96 -9.22 25.41
CA ASP A 219 3.21 -8.74 26.57
C ASP A 219 4.05 -7.83 27.47
N ALA A 220 5.34 -8.15 27.66
CA ALA A 220 6.27 -7.30 28.39
C ALA A 220 6.50 -5.96 27.65
N LEU A 221 6.64 -5.99 26.33
CA LEU A 221 6.83 -4.79 25.51
C LEU A 221 5.59 -3.88 25.55
N LEU A 222 4.38 -4.45 25.50
CA LEU A 222 3.12 -3.70 25.62
C LEU A 222 2.93 -3.05 26.99
N LYS A 223 3.49 -3.66 28.05
CA LYS A 223 3.48 -3.11 29.41
C LYS A 223 4.63 -2.12 29.65
N SER A 224 5.59 -2.05 28.74
CA SER A 224 6.71 -1.11 28.84
C SER A 224 6.30 0.30 28.43
N ASN A 225 7.05 1.30 28.88
CA ASN A 225 6.89 2.69 28.45
C ASN A 225 7.68 3.02 27.16
N LEU A 226 8.09 2.01 26.39
CA LEU A 226 8.82 2.24 25.15
C LEU A 226 7.87 2.74 24.04
N PRO A 227 8.33 3.64 23.16
CA PRO A 227 7.53 4.08 22.03
C PRO A 227 7.24 2.90 21.11
N LEU A 228 5.97 2.72 20.74
CA LEU A 228 5.52 1.68 19.82
C LEU A 228 5.06 2.32 18.50
N ASN A 229 5.30 1.61 17.41
CA ASN A 229 4.71 1.94 16.13
C ASN A 229 3.29 1.36 16.05
N TYR A 230 2.39 2.11 15.43
CA TYR A 230 1.00 1.71 15.24
C TYR A 230 0.67 1.67 13.75
N THR A 231 -0.23 0.78 13.38
CA THR A 231 -0.72 0.67 12.00
C THR A 231 -2.23 0.56 11.91
N SER A 232 -2.80 1.18 10.87
CA SER A 232 -4.20 1.03 10.43
C SER A 232 -4.32 0.14 9.18
N SER A 233 -3.29 -0.67 8.91
CA SER A 233 -3.18 -1.45 7.69
C SER A 233 -4.24 -2.54 7.54
N VAL A 234 -4.98 -2.49 6.43
CA VAL A 234 -5.87 -3.58 6.01
C VAL A 234 -5.06 -4.78 5.54
N GLY A 235 -3.90 -4.60 4.89
CA GLY A 235 -3.01 -5.72 4.55
C GLY A 235 -2.59 -6.53 5.78
N ARG A 236 -2.21 -5.84 6.86
CA ARG A 236 -1.86 -6.49 8.15
C ARG A 236 -3.06 -7.14 8.83
N LEU A 237 -4.26 -6.60 8.66
CA LEU A 237 -5.50 -7.25 9.11
C LEU A 237 -5.75 -8.55 8.32
N PHE A 238 -5.54 -8.56 7.01
CA PHE A 238 -5.66 -9.77 6.19
C PHE A 238 -4.64 -10.84 6.60
N ASP A 239 -3.39 -10.45 6.86
CA ASP A 239 -2.37 -11.37 7.37
C ASP A 239 -2.81 -12.01 8.70
N ALA A 240 -3.34 -11.20 9.63
CA ALA A 240 -3.85 -11.70 10.91
C ALA A 240 -4.99 -12.72 10.73
N VAL A 241 -5.94 -12.42 9.83
CA VAL A 241 -7.07 -13.31 9.54
C VAL A 241 -6.60 -14.62 8.89
N ALA A 242 -5.69 -14.55 7.93
CA ALA A 242 -5.13 -15.71 7.27
C ALA A 242 -4.41 -16.64 8.28
N TYR A 243 -3.68 -16.07 9.24
CA TYR A 243 -3.05 -16.82 10.33
C TYR A 243 -4.08 -17.52 11.21
N LEU A 244 -5.10 -16.79 11.68
CA LEU A 244 -6.14 -17.32 12.58
C LEU A 244 -6.98 -18.42 11.92
N LEU A 245 -7.12 -18.38 10.60
CA LEU A 245 -7.78 -19.41 9.81
C LEU A 245 -6.90 -20.63 9.53
N GLY A 246 -5.63 -20.61 9.93
CA GLY A 246 -4.67 -21.68 9.61
C GLY A 246 -4.28 -21.73 8.13
N ILE A 247 -4.56 -20.66 7.37
CA ILE A 247 -4.23 -20.57 5.94
C ILE A 247 -2.74 -20.28 5.77
N CYS A 248 -2.22 -19.29 6.51
CA CYS A 248 -0.83 -18.87 6.43
C CYS A 248 -0.23 -18.77 7.83
N THR A 249 0.32 -19.89 8.33
CA THR A 249 0.86 -20.00 9.70
C THR A 249 2.36 -19.72 9.80
N GLU A 250 3.07 -19.89 8.68
CA GLU A 250 4.51 -19.73 8.59
C GLU A 250 4.92 -18.33 8.14
N LYS A 251 6.22 -18.08 8.14
CA LYS A 251 6.77 -16.86 7.55
C LYS A 251 6.46 -16.84 6.06
N ILE A 252 5.91 -15.73 5.56
CA ILE A 252 5.63 -15.56 4.13
C ILE A 252 6.94 -15.53 3.33
N SER A 253 6.86 -16.02 2.10
CA SER A 253 7.96 -16.13 1.14
C SER A 253 7.96 -14.99 0.11
N TYR A 254 6.84 -14.30 -0.07
CA TYR A 254 6.70 -13.13 -0.94
C TYR A 254 5.66 -12.15 -0.38
N GLU A 255 5.69 -10.92 -0.88
CA GLU A 255 4.80 -9.86 -0.43
C GLU A 255 3.33 -10.19 -0.70
N ALA A 256 2.47 -9.90 0.29
CA ALA A 256 1.03 -10.17 0.29
C ALA A 256 0.61 -11.65 0.18
N GLN A 257 1.52 -12.62 0.37
CA GLN A 257 1.18 -14.06 0.29
C GLN A 257 -0.05 -14.44 1.12
N ALA A 258 -0.08 -14.07 2.40
CA ALA A 258 -1.17 -14.44 3.30
C ALA A 258 -2.52 -13.84 2.87
N ALA A 259 -2.52 -12.60 2.39
CA ALA A 259 -3.71 -11.94 1.84
C ALA A 259 -4.19 -12.60 0.54
N ILE A 260 -3.27 -12.99 -0.35
CA ILE A 260 -3.57 -13.67 -1.62
C ILE A 260 -4.13 -15.08 -1.36
N GLU A 261 -3.51 -15.84 -0.46
CA GLU A 261 -3.99 -17.17 -0.07
C GLU A 261 -5.39 -17.09 0.58
N LEU A 262 -5.63 -16.08 1.42
CA LEU A 262 -6.95 -15.82 2.00
C LEU A 262 -7.99 -15.48 0.93
N GLU A 263 -7.65 -14.62 -0.04
CA GLU A 263 -8.53 -14.29 -1.17
C GLU A 263 -8.89 -15.54 -1.99
N ASN A 264 -7.91 -16.39 -2.30
CA ASN A 264 -8.13 -17.63 -3.05
C ASN A 264 -9.12 -18.56 -2.32
N MET A 265 -8.91 -18.78 -1.03
CA MET A 265 -9.81 -19.58 -0.20
C MET A 265 -11.23 -19.00 -0.13
N ALA A 266 -11.36 -17.67 -0.03
CA ALA A 266 -12.66 -17.00 -0.02
C ALA A 266 -13.40 -17.16 -1.37
N ASN A 267 -12.69 -17.05 -2.49
CA ASN A 267 -13.25 -17.22 -3.83
C ASN A 267 -13.73 -18.66 -4.10
N GLU A 268 -13.03 -19.67 -3.60
CA GLU A 268 -13.47 -21.08 -3.66
C GLU A 268 -14.80 -21.30 -2.91
N CYS A 269 -14.97 -20.64 -1.76
CA CYS A 269 -16.21 -20.70 -0.99
C CYS A 269 -17.38 -20.04 -1.75
N LEU A 270 -17.14 -18.91 -2.42
CA LEU A 270 -18.17 -18.19 -3.18
C LEU A 270 -18.65 -18.96 -4.42
N THR A 271 -17.78 -19.74 -5.04
CA THR A 271 -18.10 -20.53 -6.25
C THR A 271 -18.79 -21.86 -5.94
N THR A 272 -18.64 -22.38 -4.71
CA THR A 272 -19.26 -23.64 -4.29
C THR A 272 -20.73 -23.41 -3.88
N LYS A 273 -21.69 -24.06 -4.56
CA LYS A 273 -23.17 -23.94 -4.36
C LYS A 273 -23.70 -24.33 -2.96
N ARG A 274 -22.87 -24.47 -1.93
CA ARG A 274 -23.30 -24.71 -0.53
C ARG A 274 -23.20 -23.43 0.29
N GLN A 275 -23.94 -22.40 -0.09
CA GLN A 275 -24.11 -21.21 0.75
C GLN A 275 -25.37 -21.35 1.60
N THR A 276 -25.23 -21.75 2.85
CA THR A 276 -26.26 -21.43 3.87
C THR A 276 -26.15 -19.94 4.18
N VAL A 277 -26.93 -19.13 3.47
CA VAL A 277 -27.08 -17.69 3.73
C VAL A 277 -27.67 -17.52 5.13
N THR A 278 -26.88 -17.05 6.09
CA THR A 278 -27.42 -16.51 7.33
C THR A 278 -27.70 -15.02 7.11
N ASN A 279 -28.98 -14.66 7.00
CA ASN A 279 -29.42 -13.27 6.96
C ASN A 279 -29.01 -12.56 8.26
N LEU A 280 -28.06 -11.64 8.18
CA LEU A 280 -27.74 -10.72 9.28
C LEU A 280 -28.41 -9.38 9.01
N ASN A 281 -29.39 -9.06 9.86
CA ASN A 281 -30.13 -7.81 9.81
C ASN A 281 -29.32 -6.74 10.57
N LEU A 282 -28.47 -6.00 9.85
CA LEU A 282 -27.64 -4.92 10.42
C LEU A 282 -28.50 -3.66 10.62
N LYS A 283 -29.25 -3.58 11.72
CA LYS A 283 -29.86 -2.32 12.16
C LYS A 283 -28.88 -1.55 13.06
N LYS A 284 -28.43 -0.40 12.53
CA LYS A 284 -27.89 0.80 13.19
C LYS A 284 -26.66 0.64 14.11
N GLN A 285 -25.59 1.33 13.66
CA GLN A 285 -24.45 1.90 14.39
C GLN A 285 -23.26 0.98 14.75
N LYS A 286 -22.07 1.54 14.46
CA LYS A 286 -20.70 0.98 14.45
C LYS A 286 -20.50 -0.11 13.41
N ILE A 287 -19.66 0.19 12.40
CA ILE A 287 -19.09 -0.81 11.51
C ILE A 287 -18.12 -1.64 12.36
N THR A 288 -18.64 -2.65 13.05
CA THR A 288 -17.83 -3.71 13.62
C THR A 288 -17.59 -4.70 12.49
N LEU A 289 -16.34 -4.86 12.07
CA LEU A 289 -15.97 -5.95 11.19
C LEU A 289 -16.08 -7.24 12.02
N ILE A 290 -17.27 -7.87 12.03
CA ILE A 290 -17.46 -9.15 12.69
C ILE A 290 -16.95 -10.22 11.73
N LEU A 291 -15.73 -10.72 11.96
CA LEU A 291 -15.27 -11.96 11.36
C LEU A 291 -16.08 -13.11 11.96
N ILE A 292 -17.16 -13.49 11.28
CA ILE A 292 -17.92 -14.69 11.64
C ILE A 292 -17.18 -15.89 11.05
N LEU A 293 -16.27 -16.46 11.85
CA LEU A 293 -15.68 -17.77 11.57
C LEU A 293 -16.74 -18.85 11.74
N LYS A 294 -17.40 -19.22 10.63
CA LYS A 294 -18.41 -20.27 10.63
C LYS A 294 -17.78 -21.58 10.15
N ASN A 295 -17.49 -22.49 11.10
CA ASN A 295 -17.27 -23.93 10.89
C ASN A 295 -16.46 -24.34 9.65
N CYS A 296 -15.23 -23.85 9.50
CA CYS A 296 -14.22 -24.55 8.71
C CYS A 296 -13.62 -25.67 9.55
N GLY A 297 -14.35 -26.77 9.77
CA GLY A 297 -13.83 -28.13 10.09
C GLY A 297 -12.73 -28.35 11.14
N LEU A 298 -12.30 -27.33 11.88
CA LEU A 298 -11.22 -27.40 12.86
C LEU A 298 -11.84 -27.79 14.20
N ARG A 299 -11.58 -29.02 14.62
CA ARG A 299 -11.87 -29.47 15.97
C ARG A 299 -10.96 -28.69 16.93
N PHE A 300 -11.58 -27.87 17.78
CA PHE A 300 -10.96 -27.23 18.93
C PHE A 300 -10.44 -28.27 19.94
#